data_AF-A0A4Y2DT26-F1
#
_entry.id   AF-A0A4Y2DT26-F1
#
_cell.length_a   1.000
_cell.length_b   1.000
_cell.length_c   1.000
_cell.angle_alpha   90.00
_cell.angle_beta   90.00
_cell.angle_gamma   90.00
#
_symmetry.space_group_name_H-M   'P 1'
#
loop_
_entity.id
_entity.type
_entity.pdbx_description
1 polymer ?
#
loop_
_entity_poly.entity_id
_entity_poly.type
_entity_poly.pdbx_seq_one_letter_code
_entity_poly.pdbx_strand_id
1 'polypeptide(L)'
;LQHFVIRAGEASGLPLNETTMPQRLKKFGYKTHMIGKWHLGYQTKEFTPTHRGFDTFYGYWNGMIDYFDHTYLEDNSSYGQPYWGLDLHDGMTPVNDAQGKYATQVFTEKAEDIIMNHDTSEKYLWTKKERTYDFSVRSSLSLMGAWVMLHFWNAYG
;
A
#
# COMPACT_ATOMS: atom_id res chain seq x y z
N LEU A 1 -4.48 -11.99 20.36
CA LEU A 1 -4.29 -12.42 18.95
C LEU A 1 -5.59 -12.17 18.21
N GLN A 2 -5.52 -11.66 16.98
CA GLN A 2 -6.68 -11.43 16.14
C GLN A 2 -7.13 -12.75 15.50
N HIS A 3 -8.44 -13.03 15.51
CA HIS A 3 -9.00 -14.32 15.08
C HIS A 3 -9.72 -14.25 13.72
N PHE A 4 -9.95 -13.04 13.19
CA PHE A 4 -10.65 -12.79 11.91
C PHE A 4 -10.03 -11.61 11.15
N VAL A 5 -10.41 -11.42 9.89
CA VAL A 5 -9.94 -10.31 9.04
C VAL A 5 -10.40 -8.96 9.62
N ILE A 6 -9.55 -7.92 9.59
CA ILE A 6 -9.96 -6.54 9.97
C ILE A 6 -11.07 -6.07 9.03
N ARG A 7 -12.25 -5.78 9.58
CA ARG A 7 -13.41 -5.28 8.83
C ARG A 7 -13.30 -3.77 8.60
N ALA A 8 -14.05 -3.24 7.63
CA ALA A 8 -14.14 -1.79 7.47
C ALA A 8 -14.67 -1.13 8.75
N GLY A 9 -14.05 -0.03 9.14
CA GLY A 9 -14.41 0.73 10.33
C GLY A 9 -14.19 0.01 11.67
N GLU A 10 -13.61 -1.20 11.67
CA GLU A 10 -13.31 -1.91 12.91
C GLU A 10 -12.29 -1.13 13.74
N ALA A 11 -12.53 -1.06 15.04
CA ALA A 11 -11.65 -0.42 16.00
C ALA A 11 -10.41 -1.28 16.33
N SER A 12 -9.77 -1.78 15.28
CA SER A 12 -8.67 -2.74 15.34
C SER A 12 -7.64 -2.42 14.26
N GLY A 13 -6.38 -2.71 14.54
CA GLY A 13 -5.26 -2.42 13.67
C GLY A 13 -3.95 -2.91 14.25
N LEU A 14 -2.87 -2.77 13.48
CA LEU A 14 -1.53 -3.08 13.96
C LEU A 14 -1.26 -2.22 15.22
N PRO A 15 -0.95 -2.82 16.38
CA PRO A 15 -0.75 -2.07 17.62
C PRO A 15 0.26 -0.93 17.45
N LEU A 16 0.00 0.22 18.06
CA LEU A 16 0.81 1.43 17.86
C LEU A 16 2.21 1.32 18.51
N ASN A 17 2.40 0.40 19.45
CA ASN A 17 3.69 0.08 20.04
C ASN A 17 4.57 -0.82 19.14
N GLU A 18 4.01 -1.39 18.06
CA GLU A 18 4.78 -2.16 17.09
C GLU A 18 5.53 -1.25 16.12
N THR A 19 6.85 -1.44 16.04
CA THR A 19 7.71 -0.69 15.12
C THR A 19 7.65 -1.31 13.74
N THR A 20 7.18 -0.56 12.75
CA THR A 20 7.06 -1.01 11.36
C THR A 20 8.41 -0.97 10.63
N MET A 21 8.54 -1.77 9.57
CA MET A 21 9.71 -1.75 8.69
C MET A 21 10.03 -0.35 8.14
N PRO A 22 9.08 0.43 7.58
CA PRO A 22 9.40 1.77 7.10
C PRO A 22 9.83 2.72 8.23
N GLN A 23 9.30 2.61 9.45
CA GLN A 23 9.80 3.38 10.61
C GLN A 23 11.26 3.07 10.95
N ARG A 24 11.70 1.81 10.80
CA ARG A 24 13.11 1.45 11.01
C ARG A 24 14.00 2.01 9.91
N LEU A 25 13.60 1.84 8.65
CA LEU A 25 14.40 2.26 7.49
C LEU A 25 14.52 3.77 7.38
N LYS A 26 13.49 4.52 7.77
CA LYS A 26 13.52 5.98 7.83
C LYS A 26 14.63 6.49 8.76
N LYS A 27 14.97 5.76 9.84
CA LYS A 27 16.12 6.09 10.72
C LYS A 27 17.47 5.97 10.02
N PHE A 28 17.55 5.22 8.92
CA PHE A 28 18.75 5.04 8.10
C PHE A 28 18.75 5.96 6.85
N GLY A 29 17.85 6.95 6.80
CA GLY A 29 17.76 7.91 5.70
C GLY A 29 17.03 7.39 4.46
N TYR A 30 16.25 6.31 4.60
CA TYR A 30 15.41 5.85 3.49
C TYR A 30 14.15 6.69 3.36
N LYS A 31 13.80 7.05 2.12
CA LYS A 31 12.45 7.45 1.73
C LYS A 31 11.57 6.21 1.62
N THR A 32 10.39 6.27 2.20
CA THR A 32 9.50 5.12 2.33
C THR A 32 8.19 5.40 1.64
N HIS A 33 7.82 4.59 0.64
CA HIS A 33 6.55 4.78 -0.06
C HIS A 33 5.79 3.47 -0.14
N MET A 34 4.48 3.60 -0.02
CA MET A 34 3.56 2.46 -0.09
C MET A 34 2.57 2.65 -1.22
N ILE A 35 2.42 1.61 -2.05
CA ILE A 35 1.43 1.59 -3.12
C ILE A 35 0.58 0.32 -3.00
N GLY A 36 -0.74 0.48 -3.03
CA GLY A 36 -1.72 -0.59 -2.98
C GLY A 36 -2.30 -0.84 -1.58
N LYS A 37 -2.46 -2.12 -1.23
CA LYS A 37 -3.25 -2.56 -0.07
C LYS A 37 -2.56 -2.30 1.28
N TRP A 38 -3.22 -1.58 2.19
CA TRP A 38 -2.82 -1.45 3.59
C TRP A 38 -3.37 -2.56 4.49
N HIS A 39 -4.67 -2.50 4.83
CA HIS A 39 -5.38 -3.51 5.64
C HIS A 39 -4.75 -3.84 7.00
N LEU A 40 -4.20 -2.82 7.68
CA LEU A 40 -3.65 -2.93 9.03
C LEU A 40 -4.33 -1.95 10.01
N GLY A 41 -5.58 -1.59 9.71
CA GLY A 41 -6.41 -0.66 10.49
C GLY A 41 -6.30 0.78 10.00
N TYR A 42 -7.40 1.53 10.11
CA TYR A 42 -7.46 2.95 9.72
C TYR A 42 -8.50 3.75 10.54
N GLN A 43 -8.96 3.19 11.67
CA GLN A 43 -10.00 3.82 12.51
C GLN A 43 -9.63 5.25 12.93
N THR A 44 -8.36 5.49 13.20
CA THR A 44 -7.81 6.81 13.48
C THR A 44 -6.59 7.07 12.59
N LYS A 45 -6.18 8.33 12.48
CA LYS A 45 -5.05 8.74 11.63
C LYS A 45 -3.78 7.98 11.99
N GLU A 46 -3.57 7.67 13.27
CA GLU A 46 -2.41 6.96 13.78
C GLU A 46 -2.26 5.56 13.18
N PHE A 47 -3.34 4.92 12.74
CA PHE A 47 -3.29 3.62 12.09
C PHE A 47 -3.03 3.69 10.58
N THR A 48 -3.07 4.87 9.95
CA THR A 48 -2.89 4.98 8.49
C THR A 48 -1.43 4.88 8.06
N PRO A 49 -1.14 4.46 6.81
CA PRO A 49 0.23 4.22 6.34
C PRO A 49 1.20 5.39 6.58
N THR A 50 0.73 6.62 6.37
CA THR A 50 1.52 7.85 6.53
C THR A 50 1.91 8.13 7.99
N HIS A 51 1.13 7.65 8.96
CA HIS A 51 1.46 7.71 10.38
C HIS A 51 2.18 6.45 10.87
N ARG A 52 2.27 5.42 10.02
CA ARG A 52 2.94 4.14 10.27
C ARG A 52 4.28 4.00 9.57
N GLY A 53 4.89 5.12 9.17
CA GLY A 53 6.29 5.23 8.76
C GLY A 53 6.52 5.44 7.28
N PHE A 54 5.47 5.38 6.45
CA PHE A 54 5.58 5.73 5.03
C PHE A 54 5.54 7.25 4.85
N ASP A 55 6.46 7.79 4.05
CA ASP A 55 6.44 9.20 3.64
C ASP A 55 5.29 9.49 2.68
N THR A 56 5.00 8.57 1.76
CA THR A 56 3.83 8.67 0.87
C THR A 56 3.05 7.36 0.81
N PHE A 57 1.76 7.49 0.49
CA PHE A 57 0.85 6.37 0.30
C PHE A 57 -0.02 6.61 -0.92
N TYR A 58 -0.25 5.58 -1.73
CA TYR A 58 -1.26 5.60 -2.77
C TYR A 58 -1.92 4.24 -2.87
N GLY A 59 -3.19 4.12 -2.52
CA GLY A 59 -3.86 2.82 -2.48
C GLY A 59 -5.08 2.82 -1.58
N TYR A 60 -5.41 1.65 -1.03
CA TYR A 60 -6.64 1.45 -0.27
C TYR A 60 -6.39 0.93 1.13
N TRP A 61 -7.26 1.29 2.06
CA TRP A 61 -7.11 0.96 3.48
C TRP A 61 -7.73 -0.38 3.86
N ASN A 62 -8.81 -0.78 3.18
CA ASN A 62 -9.54 -2.01 3.45
C ASN A 62 -8.89 -3.26 2.84
N GLY A 63 -9.58 -4.40 2.99
CA GLY A 63 -9.10 -5.69 2.54
C GLY A 63 -9.12 -5.91 1.03
N MET A 64 -9.94 -5.14 0.31
CA MET A 64 -10.16 -5.23 -1.13
C MET A 64 -10.89 -3.98 -1.59
N ILE A 65 -10.93 -3.78 -2.90
CA ILE A 65 -11.73 -2.77 -3.60
C ILE A 65 -12.22 -3.39 -4.91
N ASP A 66 -13.24 -2.79 -5.52
CA ASP A 66 -13.51 -3.02 -6.94
C ASP A 66 -12.35 -2.48 -7.80
N TYR A 67 -12.05 -3.19 -8.89
CA TYR A 67 -10.89 -2.86 -9.71
C TYR A 67 -11.10 -1.66 -10.63
N PHE A 68 -12.33 -1.20 -10.87
CA PHE A 68 -12.61 -0.11 -11.79
C PHE A 68 -13.24 1.11 -11.11
N ASP A 69 -14.09 0.92 -10.09
CA ASP A 69 -14.68 2.04 -9.35
C ASP A 69 -13.99 2.31 -8.00
N HIS A 70 -13.11 1.40 -7.57
CA HIS A 70 -12.30 1.49 -6.35
C HIS A 70 -13.11 1.63 -5.06
N THR A 71 -14.35 1.17 -5.08
CA THR A 71 -15.20 1.14 -3.91
C THR A 71 -15.02 -0.15 -3.12
N TYR A 72 -15.29 -0.08 -1.82
CA TYR A 72 -15.36 -1.24 -0.94
C TYR A 72 -16.78 -1.40 -0.41
N LEU A 73 -17.29 -2.63 -0.45
CA LEU A 73 -18.53 -3.02 0.19
C LEU A 73 -18.21 -3.90 1.40
N GLU A 74 -18.52 -3.40 2.59
CA GLU A 74 -18.54 -4.20 3.81
C GLU A 74 -19.96 -4.71 4.02
N ASP A 75 -20.12 -6.03 3.95
CA ASP A 75 -21.38 -6.67 4.33
C ASP A 75 -21.55 -6.61 5.85
N ASN A 76 -22.30 -5.61 6.30
CA ASN A 76 -22.68 -5.45 7.69
C ASN A 76 -24.17 -5.71 7.92
N SER A 77 -24.79 -6.53 7.06
CA SER A 77 -26.22 -6.90 7.13
C SER A 77 -26.64 -7.46 8.50
N SER A 78 -25.72 -8.11 9.22
CA SER A 78 -25.96 -8.61 10.58
C SER A 78 -26.16 -7.51 11.64
N TYR A 79 -25.76 -6.27 11.36
CA TYR A 79 -25.81 -5.14 12.31
C TYR A 79 -26.61 -3.93 11.79
N GLY A 80 -27.32 -4.08 10.67
CA GLY A 80 -28.26 -3.06 10.18
C GLY A 80 -28.23 -2.89 8.66
N GLN A 81 -27.18 -2.29 8.13
CA GLN A 81 -27.03 -1.98 6.69
C GLN A 81 -25.58 -2.16 6.25
N PRO A 82 -25.32 -2.59 5.01
CA PRO A 82 -23.97 -2.63 4.46
C PRO A 82 -23.39 -1.22 4.32
N TYR A 83 -22.06 -1.12 4.39
CA TYR A 83 -21.34 0.12 4.09
C TYR A 83 -20.71 0.01 2.72
N TRP A 84 -20.90 1.04 1.90
CA TRP A 84 -20.30 1.14 0.57
C TRP A 84 -19.68 2.52 0.40
N GLY A 85 -18.48 2.59 -0.16
CA GLY A 85 -17.83 3.85 -0.46
C GLY A 85 -16.48 3.70 -1.15
N LEU A 86 -16.01 4.79 -1.74
CA LEU A 86 -14.67 4.90 -2.33
C LEU A 86 -13.60 4.67 -1.26
N ASP A 87 -12.61 3.81 -1.57
CA ASP A 87 -11.49 3.53 -0.66
C ASP A 87 -10.11 3.70 -1.33
N LEU A 88 -10.02 4.41 -2.45
CA LEU A 88 -8.73 4.78 -3.04
C LEU A 88 -8.28 6.14 -2.48
N HIS A 89 -7.04 6.23 -2.02
CA HIS A 89 -6.47 7.43 -1.38
C HIS A 89 -5.06 7.74 -1.90
N ASP A 90 -4.74 9.03 -2.01
CA ASP A 90 -3.38 9.57 -2.08
C ASP A 90 -3.07 10.25 -0.73
N GLY A 91 -2.19 9.62 0.05
CA GLY A 91 -1.95 9.98 1.43
C GLY A 91 -3.21 9.80 2.30
N MET A 92 -3.81 10.92 2.68
CA MET A 92 -5.04 10.97 3.49
C MET A 92 -6.25 11.48 2.69
N THR A 93 -6.09 11.68 1.38
CA THR A 93 -7.09 12.31 0.51
C THR A 93 -7.70 11.26 -0.42
N PRO A 94 -9.04 11.13 -0.51
CA PRO A 94 -9.67 10.24 -1.47
C PRO A 94 -9.39 10.64 -2.93
N VAL A 95 -9.18 9.64 -3.79
CA VAL A 95 -8.92 9.80 -5.23
C VAL A 95 -10.22 9.61 -6.00
N ASN A 96 -10.89 10.72 -6.33
CA ASN A 96 -12.22 10.70 -6.95
C ASN A 96 -12.19 10.63 -8.49
N ASP A 97 -11.03 10.83 -9.11
CA ASP A 97 -10.83 10.96 -10.56
C ASP A 97 -10.21 9.72 -11.23
N ALA A 98 -10.16 8.60 -10.51
CA ALA A 98 -9.67 7.32 -11.02
C ALA A 98 -10.78 6.37 -11.50
N GLN A 99 -12.06 6.77 -11.40
CA GLN A 99 -13.17 5.92 -11.81
C GLN A 99 -13.06 5.46 -13.28
N GLY A 100 -13.25 4.16 -13.51
CA GLY A 100 -13.12 3.52 -14.81
C GLY A 100 -11.68 3.14 -15.18
N LYS A 101 -10.68 3.52 -14.39
CA LYS A 101 -9.30 3.07 -14.57
C LYS A 101 -9.10 1.77 -13.81
N TYR A 102 -8.34 0.84 -14.38
CA TYR A 102 -8.05 -0.42 -13.71
C TYR A 102 -7.09 -0.19 -12.53
N ALA A 103 -7.40 -0.74 -11.35
CA ALA A 103 -6.66 -0.50 -10.11
C ALA A 103 -5.15 -0.80 -10.25
N THR A 104 -4.81 -1.92 -10.90
CA THR A 104 -3.40 -2.27 -11.13
C THR A 104 -2.70 -1.27 -12.07
N GLN A 105 -3.42 -0.65 -12.99
CA GLN A 105 -2.88 0.38 -13.87
C GLN A 105 -2.55 1.64 -13.06
N VAL A 106 -3.48 2.16 -12.26
CA VAL A 106 -3.22 3.37 -11.46
C VAL A 106 -2.10 3.16 -10.44
N PHE A 107 -1.97 1.96 -9.87
CA PHE A 107 -0.83 1.62 -9.01
C PHE A 107 0.49 1.56 -9.76
N THR A 108 0.46 1.09 -11.01
CA THR A 108 1.66 1.05 -11.86
C THR A 108 2.09 2.45 -12.26
N GLU A 109 1.15 3.29 -12.72
CA GLU A 109 1.39 4.69 -13.06
C GLU A 109 1.97 5.46 -11.88
N LYS A 110 1.44 5.27 -10.66
CA LYS A 110 2.00 5.90 -9.46
C LYS A 110 3.40 5.41 -9.12
N ALA A 111 3.66 4.11 -9.31
CA ALA A 111 4.99 3.55 -9.08
C ALA A 111 6.01 4.11 -10.07
N GLU A 112 5.63 4.24 -11.34
CA GLU A 112 6.45 4.85 -12.38
C GLU A 112 6.73 6.33 -12.09
N ASP A 113 5.70 7.12 -11.75
CA ASP A 113 5.85 8.54 -11.38
C ASP A 113 6.89 8.74 -10.26
N ILE A 114 6.74 7.94 -9.21
CA ILE A 114 7.63 7.95 -8.05
C ILE A 114 9.07 7.57 -8.45
N ILE A 115 9.25 6.54 -9.29
CA ILE A 115 10.56 6.09 -9.76
C ILE A 115 11.17 7.10 -10.75
N MET A 116 10.39 7.75 -11.58
CA MET A 116 10.93 8.71 -12.56
C MET A 116 11.32 10.03 -11.92
N ASN A 117 10.62 10.44 -10.86
CA ASN A 117 10.86 11.70 -10.16
C ASN A 117 11.76 11.57 -8.92
N HIS A 118 12.37 10.39 -8.68
CA HIS A 118 13.23 10.19 -7.53
C HIS A 118 14.58 10.92 -7.66
N ASP A 119 15.08 11.44 -6.53
CA ASP A 119 16.47 11.88 -6.43
C ASP A 119 17.39 10.66 -6.29
N THR A 120 18.22 10.42 -7.31
CA THR A 120 19.18 9.30 -7.34
C THR A 120 20.22 9.32 -6.21
N SER A 121 20.34 10.42 -5.47
CA SER A 121 21.22 10.52 -4.29
C SER A 121 20.58 9.97 -3.00
N GLU A 122 19.27 9.72 -2.98
CA GLU A 122 18.54 9.22 -1.82
C GLU A 122 18.35 7.68 -1.85
N LYS A 123 18.15 7.07 -0.67
CA LYS A 123 17.87 5.63 -0.54
C LYS A 123 16.36 5.40 -0.48
N TYR A 124 15.81 4.43 -1.22
CA TYR A 124 14.36 4.16 -1.26
C TYR A 124 14.00 2.71 -0.89
N LEU A 125 12.88 2.50 -0.21
CA LEU A 125 12.19 1.20 -0.11
C LEU A 125 10.74 1.33 -0.61
N TRP A 126 10.34 0.39 -1.46
CA TRP A 126 8.99 0.26 -2.00
C TRP A 126 8.38 -1.09 -1.60
N THR A 127 7.14 -1.11 -1.12
CA THR A 127 6.38 -2.35 -0.93
C THR A 127 5.15 -2.34 -1.83
N LYS A 128 5.08 -3.28 -2.78
CA LYS A 128 3.87 -3.59 -3.58
C LYS A 128 3.26 -4.88 -3.06
N LYS A 129 1.97 -4.87 -2.71
CA LYS A 129 1.24 -6.09 -2.29
C LYS A 129 -0.03 -6.26 -3.11
N GLU A 130 0.00 -7.14 -4.11
CA GLU A 130 -1.17 -7.73 -4.77
C GLU A 130 -0.82 -9.10 -5.40
N ARG A 131 -1.76 -10.05 -5.43
CA ARG A 131 -1.56 -11.46 -5.83
C ARG A 131 -1.48 -11.60 -7.36
N THR A 132 -0.56 -12.45 -7.81
CA THR A 132 -0.18 -12.81 -9.20
C THR A 132 -1.23 -13.61 -9.97
N TYR A 133 -1.58 -13.15 -11.18
CA TYR A 133 -1.69 -13.98 -12.39
C TYR A 133 -1.28 -13.15 -13.62
N ASP A 134 -0.23 -13.64 -14.30
CA ASP A 134 0.35 -13.25 -15.59
C ASP A 134 0.73 -11.78 -15.84
N PHE A 135 2.05 -11.51 -15.89
CA PHE A 135 2.55 -10.40 -16.67
C PHE A 135 3.95 -10.72 -17.22
N SER A 136 3.99 -11.20 -18.46
CA SER A 136 5.15 -11.07 -19.34
C SER A 136 5.37 -9.59 -19.68
N VAL A 137 6.13 -8.85 -18.85
CA VAL A 137 6.84 -7.66 -19.35
C VAL A 137 8.10 -8.15 -20.03
N ARG A 138 8.04 -8.28 -21.35
CA ARG A 138 9.26 -8.36 -22.14
C ARG A 138 9.82 -6.95 -22.35
N SER A 139 11.11 -6.86 -22.04
CA SER A 139 12.14 -5.95 -22.54
C SER A 139 12.35 -4.61 -21.81
N SER A 140 13.54 -4.55 -21.18
CA SER A 140 14.36 -3.37 -20.83
C SER A 140 14.52 -2.91 -19.37
N LEU A 141 14.04 -3.64 -18.35
CA LEU A 141 14.27 -3.29 -16.93
C LEU A 141 14.98 -4.38 -16.09
N SER A 142 15.67 -5.33 -16.71
CA SER A 142 16.19 -6.53 -16.01
C SER A 142 17.48 -6.36 -15.20
N LEU A 143 17.99 -5.14 -14.94
CA LEU A 143 19.26 -4.99 -14.21
C LEU A 143 19.20 -4.09 -12.96
N MET A 144 18.22 -3.20 -12.81
CA MET A 144 18.12 -2.36 -11.60
C MET A 144 17.20 -2.94 -10.52
N GLY A 145 16.15 -3.68 -10.90
CA GLY A 145 15.24 -4.33 -9.93
C GLY A 145 15.82 -5.58 -9.25
N ALA A 146 16.76 -6.27 -9.91
CA ALA A 146 17.39 -7.48 -9.37
C ALA A 146 18.45 -7.17 -8.29
N TRP A 147 19.01 -5.95 -8.28
CA TRP A 147 20.10 -5.59 -7.37
C TRP A 147 19.62 -5.31 -5.93
N VAL A 148 18.40 -4.76 -5.77
CA VAL A 148 17.82 -4.46 -4.45
C VAL A 148 17.32 -5.73 -3.73
N MET A 149 16.91 -6.76 -4.48
CA MET A 149 16.51 -8.06 -3.90
C MET A 149 17.69 -8.99 -3.59
N LEU A 150 18.81 -8.90 -4.32
CA LEU A 150 19.97 -9.78 -4.07
C LEU A 150 20.76 -9.42 -2.80
N HIS A 151 20.75 -8.15 -2.37
CA HIS A 151 21.45 -7.75 -1.14
C HIS A 151 20.77 -8.17 0.16
N PHE A 152 19.57 -8.75 0.10
CA PHE A 152 18.89 -9.31 1.26
C PHE A 152 19.28 -10.77 1.57
N TRP A 153 19.99 -11.48 0.67
CA TRP A 153 20.38 -12.88 0.87
C TRP A 153 21.82 -13.07 1.41
N ASN A 154 22.73 -12.11 1.21
CA ASN A 154 24.15 -12.25 1.60
C ASN A 154 24.56 -11.57 2.92
N ALA A 155 23.59 -11.19 3.78
CA ALA A 155 23.89 -10.61 5.09
C ALA A 155 23.56 -11.54 6.28
N TYR A 156 23.13 -12.79 6.02
CA TYR A 156 22.91 -13.82 7.05
C TYR A 156 23.33 -15.22 6.55
N GLY A 157 24.59 -15.33 6.14
CA GLY A 157 25.28 -16.59 5.81
C GLY A 157 26.78 -16.40 5.84
#